data_AF-A0A7V5LHZ3-F1
#
_entry.id   AF-A0A7V5LHZ3-F1
#
_cell.length_a   1.000
_cell.length_b   1.000
_cell.length_c   1.000
_cell.angle_alpha   90.00
_cell.angle_beta   90.00
_cell.angle_gamma   90.00
#
_symmetry.space_group_name_H-M   'P 1'
#
loop_
_entity.id
_entity.type
_entity.pdbx_description
1 polymer ?
#
loop_
_entity_poly.entity_id
_entity_poly.type
_entity_poly.pdbx_seq_one_letter_code
_entity_poly.pdbx_strand_id
1 'polypeptide(L)'
;MRLFFIIFCFLLLDLSFAQEKQIPLLPEKNIVTVKPEINQQFNLFPEYERLVSVRLFKSSDSSYVLQILFEKNNSHYQIRKPLTPASLAELRKQLLEKMRPRQMALDQQGRTKLLIASTTLSLGYYGWVLPIALEVNSGKLAVALYMFSGSSGFFIPYLLTKDRPVSNAAFHLANYGATRGIVHGMFLPLVFDHHVKGETVLLSSVATSVLEGVAGYTVATNYQLPLSTAETISVGGDFGALLGMNFAVTAGFFDDASGGSASILAGSALGLAGGWYLTTRQHYSRGDARVLESTALLGAYLPLAIVDLTNSKDSKTFAAASMAGTLLGLGYGHYLLKDKDFAYNHGLFIELSEIAAGFLAAGFAYLLTPEDSGNLHKIVLTSSAVGATIGFSLMYNNFVNKAKLKNSKISMKVNFSPLGLLRLKGANGREFTPPLFSAQIRF
;
A
#
# COMPACT_ATOMS: atom_id res chain seq x y z
N MET A 1 -83.47 26.67 38.52
CA MET A 1 -82.69 25.44 38.20
C MET A 1 -82.21 25.30 36.74
N ARG A 2 -82.77 25.99 35.73
CA ARG A 2 -82.34 25.83 34.32
C ARG A 2 -81.14 26.69 33.88
N LEU A 3 -80.77 27.72 34.63
CA LEU A 3 -79.67 28.63 34.28
C LEU A 3 -78.28 28.14 34.74
N PHE A 4 -78.22 27.21 35.70
CA PHE A 4 -76.95 26.71 36.26
C PHE A 4 -76.31 25.60 35.41
N PHE A 5 -77.09 24.93 34.56
CA PHE A 5 -76.60 23.81 33.72
C PHE A 5 -75.93 24.28 32.42
N ILE A 6 -76.27 25.48 31.93
CA ILE A 6 -75.71 26.02 30.68
C ILE A 6 -74.31 26.63 30.91
N ILE A 7 -74.05 27.17 32.10
CA ILE A 7 -72.72 27.71 32.46
C ILE A 7 -71.71 26.57 32.71
N PHE A 8 -72.16 25.40 33.18
CA PHE A 8 -71.29 24.24 33.39
C PHE A 8 -70.86 23.54 32.08
N CYS A 9 -71.68 23.63 31.01
CA CYS A 9 -71.33 23.04 29.70
C CYS A 9 -70.38 23.90 28.86
N PHE A 10 -70.28 25.22 29.10
CA PHE A 10 -69.34 26.08 28.37
C PHE A 10 -67.93 26.12 28.97
N LEU A 11 -67.72 25.61 30.20
CA LEU A 11 -66.41 25.55 30.86
C LEU A 11 -65.60 24.27 30.55
N LEU A 12 -66.12 23.34 29.74
CA LEU A 12 -65.50 22.03 29.46
C LEU A 12 -64.92 21.87 28.05
N LEU A 13 -64.86 22.93 27.22
CA LEU A 13 -64.47 22.84 25.81
C LEU A 13 -63.23 23.64 25.39
N ASP A 14 -62.44 24.17 26.33
CA ASP A 14 -61.07 24.60 26.03
C ASP A 14 -60.09 23.41 26.14
N LEU A 15 -60.36 22.35 25.36
CA LEU A 15 -59.32 21.39 25.00
C LEU A 15 -58.40 22.08 23.99
N SER A 16 -57.57 22.98 24.50
CA SER A 16 -56.45 23.55 23.76
C SER A 16 -55.54 22.40 23.35
N PHE A 17 -55.70 21.89 22.13
CA PHE A 17 -54.76 20.96 21.53
C PHE A 17 -53.42 21.69 21.45
N ALA A 18 -52.50 21.35 22.35
CA ALA A 18 -51.15 21.85 22.30
C ALA A 18 -50.53 21.42 20.95
N GLN A 19 -50.49 22.35 19.99
CA GLN A 19 -49.93 22.09 18.68
C GLN A 19 -48.41 22.12 18.77
N GLU A 20 -47.79 21.00 18.42
CA GLU A 20 -46.34 20.88 18.33
C GLU A 20 -45.86 21.25 16.93
N LYS A 21 -44.98 22.25 16.86
CA LYS A 21 -44.36 22.67 15.59
C LYS A 21 -43.02 21.97 15.42
N GLN A 22 -42.84 21.24 14.32
CA GLN A 22 -41.52 20.70 13.97
C GLN A 22 -40.55 21.85 13.69
N ILE A 23 -39.36 21.78 14.26
CA ILE A 23 -38.29 22.77 14.09
C ILE A 23 -36.96 22.06 13.74
N PRO A 24 -35.97 22.78 13.17
CA PRO A 24 -34.68 22.18 12.86
C PRO A 24 -33.96 21.63 14.09
N LEU A 25 -33.46 20.39 14.02
CA LEU A 25 -32.64 19.80 15.07
C LEU A 25 -31.28 20.52 15.13
N LEU A 26 -30.66 20.74 13.97
CA LEU A 26 -29.39 21.48 13.82
C LEU A 26 -29.56 22.62 12.80
N PRO A 27 -29.92 23.83 13.26
CA PRO A 27 -30.08 25.00 12.40
C PRO A 27 -28.82 25.33 11.59
N GLU A 28 -27.64 25.17 12.16
CA GLU A 28 -26.34 25.53 11.57
C GLU A 28 -25.97 24.70 10.34
N LYS A 29 -26.57 23.50 10.22
CA LYS A 29 -26.39 22.57 9.09
C LYS A 29 -27.65 22.41 8.26
N ASN A 30 -28.70 23.18 8.55
CA ASN A 30 -30.02 23.06 7.95
C ASN A 30 -30.62 21.63 8.06
N ILE A 31 -30.35 20.93 9.16
CA ILE A 31 -30.85 19.55 9.37
C ILE A 31 -32.14 19.61 10.18
N VAL A 32 -33.25 19.33 9.49
CA VAL A 32 -34.59 19.29 10.08
C VAL A 32 -34.91 17.92 10.70
N THR A 33 -34.33 16.85 10.17
CA THR A 33 -34.52 15.48 10.64
C THR A 33 -33.23 14.69 10.43
N VAL A 34 -32.79 13.97 11.46
CA VAL A 34 -31.68 13.02 11.30
C VAL A 34 -32.26 11.73 10.76
N LYS A 35 -31.92 11.41 9.52
CA LYS A 35 -32.28 10.17 8.82
C LYS A 35 -31.24 9.07 9.06
N PRO A 36 -31.51 7.81 8.68
CA PRO A 36 -30.58 6.70 8.90
C PRO A 36 -29.21 6.94 8.27
N GLU A 37 -29.15 7.60 7.11
CA GLU A 37 -27.90 7.86 6.39
C GLU A 37 -27.00 8.84 7.17
N ILE A 38 -27.59 9.91 7.72
CA ILE A 38 -26.88 10.89 8.54
C ILE A 38 -26.40 10.23 9.85
N ASN A 39 -27.24 9.40 10.46
CA ASN A 39 -26.86 8.71 11.69
C ASN A 39 -25.74 7.68 11.45
N GLN A 40 -25.79 6.92 10.35
CA GLN A 40 -24.71 5.99 9.98
C GLN A 40 -23.40 6.71 9.68
N GLN A 41 -23.47 7.87 9.01
CA GLN A 41 -22.28 8.65 8.67
C GLN A 41 -21.54 9.20 9.90
N PHE A 42 -22.28 9.72 10.89
CA PHE A 42 -21.69 10.43 12.04
C PHE A 42 -21.84 9.72 13.38
N ASN A 43 -22.49 8.56 13.41
CA ASN A 43 -22.80 7.78 14.61
C ASN A 43 -23.42 8.64 15.73
N LEU A 44 -24.47 9.38 15.40
CA LEU A 44 -25.06 10.41 16.27
C LEU A 44 -25.77 9.80 17.47
N PHE A 45 -26.56 8.75 17.24
CA PHE A 45 -27.37 8.04 18.23
C PHE A 45 -27.10 6.52 18.20
N PRO A 46 -25.92 6.07 18.65
CA PRO A 46 -25.52 4.65 18.64
C PRO A 46 -26.39 3.75 19.53
N GLU A 47 -27.09 4.33 20.52
CA GLU A 47 -27.90 3.61 21.49
C GLU A 47 -29.21 3.04 20.90
N TYR A 48 -29.60 3.44 19.69
CA TYR A 48 -30.80 2.95 19.02
C TYR A 48 -30.45 2.05 17.82
N GLU A 49 -30.80 0.77 17.94
CA GLU A 49 -30.70 -0.20 16.84
C GLU A 49 -31.61 0.24 15.67
N ARG A 50 -31.09 0.19 14.43
CA ARG A 50 -31.83 0.54 13.20
C ARG A 50 -32.66 1.84 13.35
N LEU A 51 -31.97 2.93 13.67
CA LEU A 51 -32.60 4.26 13.75
C LEU A 51 -33.33 4.59 12.44
N VAL A 52 -34.61 4.97 12.53
CA VAL A 52 -35.45 5.38 11.39
C VAL A 52 -35.43 6.90 11.25
N SER A 53 -35.70 7.66 12.32
CA SER A 53 -35.57 9.13 12.28
C SER A 53 -35.49 9.76 13.66
N VAL A 54 -34.84 10.93 13.76
CA VAL A 54 -34.92 11.83 14.92
C VAL A 54 -35.42 13.20 14.50
N ARG A 55 -36.48 13.67 15.16
CA ARG A 55 -37.17 14.93 14.88
C ARG A 55 -37.29 15.76 16.15
N LEU A 56 -37.24 17.08 16.01
CA LEU A 56 -37.39 18.02 17.11
C LEU A 56 -38.69 18.81 16.94
N PHE A 57 -39.48 18.87 18.00
CA PHE A 57 -40.71 19.65 18.05
C PHE A 57 -40.62 20.70 19.15
N LYS A 58 -41.29 21.84 18.94
CA LYS A 58 -41.49 22.89 19.93
C LYS A 58 -42.98 22.94 20.28
N SER A 59 -43.28 22.81 21.56
CA SER A 59 -44.63 22.93 22.12
C SER A 59 -45.01 24.40 22.36
N SER A 60 -46.29 24.67 22.55
CA SER A 60 -46.83 26.01 22.80
C SER A 60 -46.32 26.66 24.09
N ASP A 61 -45.90 25.87 25.07
CA ASP A 61 -45.35 26.29 26.36
C ASP A 61 -43.83 26.55 26.34
N SER A 62 -43.23 26.64 25.15
CA SER A 62 -41.77 26.75 24.94
C SER A 62 -40.94 25.54 25.41
N SER A 63 -41.57 24.42 25.74
CA SER A 63 -40.88 23.13 25.90
C SER A 63 -40.52 22.53 24.53
N TYR A 64 -39.50 21.67 24.52
CA TYR A 64 -39.07 20.96 23.32
C TYR A 64 -39.25 19.46 23.51
N VAL A 65 -39.59 18.76 22.44
CA VAL A 65 -39.72 17.30 22.45
C VAL A 65 -38.88 16.72 21.34
N LEU A 66 -37.93 15.86 21.73
CA LEU A 66 -37.15 15.06 20.80
C LEU A 66 -37.87 13.74 20.56
N GLN A 67 -38.33 13.51 19.33
CA GLN A 67 -38.97 12.27 18.91
C GLN A 67 -37.93 11.40 18.20
N ILE A 68 -37.78 10.17 18.69
CA ILE A 68 -36.83 9.19 18.17
C ILE A 68 -37.63 7.96 17.73
N LEU A 69 -37.51 7.60 16.46
CA LEU A 69 -38.13 6.43 15.85
C LEU A 69 -37.04 5.44 15.45
N PHE A 70 -37.14 4.19 15.89
CA PHE A 70 -36.16 3.13 15.63
C PHE A 70 -36.82 1.75 15.56
N GLU A 71 -36.08 0.73 15.14
CA GLU A 71 -36.58 -0.64 14.99
C GLU A 71 -35.77 -1.61 15.85
N LYS A 72 -36.46 -2.45 16.62
CA LYS A 72 -35.85 -3.51 17.44
C LYS A 72 -36.70 -4.77 17.34
N ASN A 73 -36.11 -5.93 17.10
CA ASN A 73 -36.84 -7.20 16.94
C ASN A 73 -38.00 -7.13 15.91
N ASN A 74 -37.76 -6.49 14.75
CA ASN A 74 -38.77 -6.24 13.69
C ASN A 74 -40.02 -5.46 14.15
N SER A 75 -39.95 -4.74 15.26
CA SER A 75 -41.02 -3.84 15.74
C SER A 75 -40.53 -2.40 15.76
N HIS A 76 -41.41 -1.46 15.40
CA HIS A 76 -41.12 -0.03 15.45
C HIS A 76 -41.39 0.54 16.83
N TYR A 77 -40.42 1.27 17.38
CA TYR A 77 -40.52 1.93 18.67
C TYR A 77 -40.37 3.44 18.50
N GLN A 78 -41.18 4.18 19.24
CA GLN A 78 -41.12 5.63 19.31
C GLN A 78 -40.88 6.08 20.74
N ILE A 79 -39.82 6.87 20.95
CA ILE A 79 -39.54 7.54 22.22
C ILE A 79 -39.74 9.03 22.04
N ARG A 80 -40.39 9.67 23.02
CA ARG A 80 -40.53 11.12 23.11
C ARG A 80 -39.80 11.59 24.36
N LYS A 81 -38.72 12.33 24.18
CA LYS A 81 -37.89 12.84 25.27
C LYS A 81 -38.13 14.35 25.41
N PRO A 82 -38.73 14.82 26.51
CA PRO A 82 -38.85 16.24 26.76
C PRO A 82 -37.45 16.83 27.00
N LEU A 83 -37.20 18.01 26.46
CA LEU A 83 -35.95 18.75 26.56
C LEU A 83 -36.22 20.18 27.06
N THR A 84 -35.41 20.61 28.02
CA THR A 84 -35.33 22.03 28.39
C THR A 84 -34.53 22.79 27.32
N PRO A 85 -34.65 24.13 27.22
CA PRO A 85 -33.81 24.93 26.34
C PRO A 85 -32.31 24.69 26.54
N ALA A 86 -31.87 24.53 27.80
CA ALA A 86 -30.47 24.23 28.14
C ALA A 86 -30.05 22.84 27.65
N SER A 87 -30.89 21.81 27.87
CA SER A 87 -30.62 20.45 27.38
C SER A 87 -30.59 20.36 25.86
N LEU A 88 -31.43 21.15 25.17
CA LEU A 88 -31.41 21.25 23.71
C LEU A 88 -30.13 21.91 23.21
N ALA A 89 -29.68 22.99 23.84
CA ALA A 89 -28.42 23.65 23.49
C ALA A 89 -27.22 22.70 23.64
N GLU A 90 -27.18 21.95 24.74
CA GLU A 90 -26.13 20.95 24.99
C GLU A 90 -26.20 19.78 24.00
N LEU A 91 -27.39 19.25 23.71
CA LEU A 91 -27.57 18.22 22.68
C LEU A 91 -27.06 18.71 21.32
N ARG A 92 -27.42 19.93 20.91
CA ARG A 92 -26.95 20.52 19.64
C ARG A 92 -25.44 20.64 19.62
N LYS A 93 -24.83 21.11 20.70
CA LYS A 93 -23.37 21.20 20.82
C LYS A 93 -22.70 19.83 20.65
N GLN A 94 -23.19 18.80 21.34
CA GLN A 94 -22.65 17.43 21.23
C GLN A 94 -22.82 16.85 19.83
N LEU A 95 -23.98 17.05 19.21
CA LEU A 95 -24.23 16.61 17.83
C LEU A 95 -23.30 17.34 16.84
N LEU A 96 -23.12 18.66 16.99
CA LEU A 96 -22.20 19.44 16.16
C LEU A 96 -20.75 19.02 16.36
N GLU A 97 -20.33 18.62 17.57
CA GLU A 97 -18.98 18.08 17.81
C GLU A 97 -18.79 16.72 17.14
N LYS A 98 -19.78 15.83 17.17
CA LYS A 98 -19.74 14.55 16.42
C LYS A 98 -19.77 14.75 14.90
N MET A 99 -20.45 15.79 14.44
CA MET A 99 -20.58 16.17 13.03
C MET A 99 -19.50 17.14 12.54
N ARG A 100 -18.60 17.61 13.41
CA ARG A 100 -17.36 18.21 12.93
C ARG A 100 -16.76 17.16 12.02
N PRO A 101 -16.31 17.54 10.80
CA PRO A 101 -15.46 16.64 10.06
C PRO A 101 -14.42 16.20 11.07
N ARG A 102 -14.31 14.89 11.35
CA ARG A 102 -13.02 14.37 11.75
C ARG A 102 -12.12 14.98 10.69
N GLN A 103 -11.28 15.95 11.06
CA GLN A 103 -10.08 16.18 10.27
C GLN A 103 -9.58 14.77 10.09
N MET A 104 -9.70 14.22 8.86
CA MET A 104 -9.12 12.92 8.57
C MET A 104 -7.71 13.09 9.08
N ALA A 105 -7.39 12.43 10.19
CA ALA A 105 -6.16 12.72 10.92
C ALA A 105 -5.08 12.67 9.87
N LEU A 106 -4.42 13.81 9.65
CA LEU A 106 -3.51 14.03 8.54
C LEU A 106 -2.64 12.77 8.45
N ASP A 107 -2.76 11.98 7.38
CA ASP A 107 -2.07 10.69 7.34
C ASP A 107 -0.58 10.99 7.25
N GLN A 108 0.13 10.85 8.37
CA GLN A 108 1.53 11.24 8.51
C GLN A 108 2.45 10.03 8.72
N GLN A 109 1.96 8.81 8.47
CA GLN A 109 2.68 7.56 8.73
C GLN A 109 4.01 7.47 7.96
N GLY A 110 4.07 8.06 6.76
CA GLY A 110 5.25 8.10 5.91
C GLY A 110 6.20 9.27 6.21
N ARG A 111 5.77 10.29 6.96
CA ARG A 111 6.55 11.54 7.11
C ARG A 111 7.90 11.31 7.75
N THR A 112 7.98 10.62 8.87
CA THR A 112 9.27 10.35 9.53
C THR A 112 10.23 9.61 8.60
N LYS A 113 9.72 8.63 7.84
CA LYS A 113 10.53 7.88 6.87
C LYS A 113 11.02 8.78 5.73
N LEU A 114 10.16 9.66 5.23
CA LEU A 114 10.52 10.65 4.21
C LEU A 114 11.64 11.57 4.70
N LEU A 115 11.53 12.11 5.93
CA LEU A 115 12.55 12.99 6.51
C LEU A 115 13.89 12.27 6.70
N ILE A 116 13.87 11.03 7.19
CA ILE A 116 15.08 10.21 7.32
C ILE A 116 15.70 9.97 5.94
N ALA A 117 14.92 9.48 4.98
CA ALA A 117 15.41 9.16 3.65
C ALA A 117 15.95 10.38 2.90
N SER A 118 15.27 11.52 2.94
CA SER A 118 15.73 12.76 2.29
C SER A 118 16.99 13.31 2.93
N THR A 119 17.13 13.19 4.25
CA THR A 119 18.35 13.57 4.98
C THR A 119 19.51 12.64 4.60
N THR A 120 19.29 11.33 4.62
CA THR A 120 20.28 10.32 4.23
C THR A 120 20.72 10.52 2.78
N LEU A 121 19.79 10.75 1.85
CA LEU A 121 20.11 10.98 0.45
C LEU A 121 20.91 12.29 0.26
N SER A 122 20.54 13.34 1.01
CA SER A 122 21.25 14.62 0.92
C SER A 122 22.66 14.54 1.47
N LEU A 123 22.89 13.81 2.56
CA LEU A 123 24.22 13.59 3.12
C LEU A 123 25.05 12.60 2.29
N GLY A 124 24.42 11.51 1.85
CA GLY A 124 25.10 10.40 1.16
C GLY A 124 25.35 10.64 -0.33
N TYR A 125 24.55 11.48 -0.98
CA TYR A 125 24.69 11.78 -2.41
C TYR A 125 24.84 13.28 -2.67
N TYR A 126 23.82 14.10 -2.40
CA TYR A 126 23.85 15.52 -2.81
C TYR A 126 25.02 16.30 -2.23
N GLY A 127 25.43 15.97 -1.00
CA GLY A 127 26.48 16.65 -0.24
C GLY A 127 27.82 16.72 -0.97
N TRP A 128 28.25 15.62 -1.56
CA TRP A 128 29.53 15.57 -2.29
C TRP A 128 29.35 15.80 -3.78
N VAL A 129 28.18 15.49 -4.34
CA VAL A 129 27.90 15.67 -5.77
C VAL A 129 27.79 17.14 -6.15
N LEU A 130 27.09 17.96 -5.36
CA LEU A 130 26.85 19.36 -5.70
C LEU A 130 28.14 20.20 -5.82
N PRO A 131 29.14 20.11 -4.93
CA PRO A 131 30.42 20.78 -5.13
C PRO A 131 31.12 20.41 -6.44
N ILE A 132 31.09 19.12 -6.82
CA ILE A 132 31.71 18.64 -8.06
C ILE A 132 30.93 19.14 -9.28
N ALA A 133 29.60 18.96 -9.27
CA ALA A 133 28.72 19.37 -10.35
C ALA A 133 28.74 20.88 -10.62
N LEU A 134 29.03 21.70 -9.60
CA LEU A 134 29.14 23.16 -9.69
C LEU A 134 30.59 23.64 -9.87
N GLU A 135 31.54 22.74 -10.14
CA GLU A 135 32.96 23.04 -10.35
C GLU A 135 33.58 23.89 -9.21
N VAL A 136 33.20 23.59 -7.96
CA VAL A 136 33.65 24.35 -6.81
C VAL A 136 35.09 23.99 -6.42
N ASN A 137 36.01 24.89 -6.75
CA ASN A 137 37.45 24.72 -6.46
C ASN A 137 37.85 25.14 -5.03
N SER A 138 37.00 25.86 -4.31
CA SER A 138 37.30 26.30 -2.94
C SER A 138 36.85 25.25 -1.93
N GLY A 139 37.79 24.70 -1.15
CA GLY A 139 37.48 23.74 -0.08
C GLY A 139 36.46 24.29 0.94
N LYS A 140 36.52 25.58 1.26
CA LYS A 140 35.54 26.24 2.14
C LYS A 140 34.13 26.22 1.54
N LEU A 141 34.01 26.53 0.25
CA LEU A 141 32.72 26.53 -0.43
C LEU A 141 32.18 25.12 -0.61
N ALA A 142 33.05 24.13 -0.89
CA ALA A 142 32.66 22.72 -0.98
C ALA A 142 32.10 22.21 0.36
N VAL A 143 32.78 22.48 1.48
CA VAL A 143 32.27 22.13 2.82
C VAL A 143 30.96 22.85 3.13
N ALA A 144 30.84 24.13 2.77
CA ALA A 144 29.59 24.88 2.96
C ALA A 144 28.43 24.26 2.17
N LEU A 145 28.63 23.91 0.89
CA LEU A 145 27.62 23.26 0.06
C LEU A 145 27.23 21.87 0.58
N TYR A 146 28.19 21.08 1.08
CA TYR A 146 27.89 19.81 1.74
C TYR A 146 26.97 20.02 2.95
N MET A 147 27.29 20.97 3.82
CA MET A 147 26.50 21.25 5.02
C MET A 147 25.11 21.81 4.68
N PHE A 148 25.02 22.70 3.68
CA PHE A 148 23.74 23.26 3.25
C PHE A 148 22.84 22.24 2.59
N SER A 149 23.36 21.40 1.70
CA SER A 149 22.58 20.33 1.07
C SER A 149 22.12 19.29 2.09
N GLY A 150 23.01 18.84 2.99
CA GLY A 150 22.67 17.96 4.10
C GLY A 150 21.56 18.52 4.99
N SER A 151 21.66 19.80 5.39
CA SER A 151 20.63 20.48 6.20
C SER A 151 19.31 20.62 5.43
N SER A 152 19.38 20.99 4.15
CA SER A 152 18.22 21.17 3.28
C SER A 152 17.43 19.87 3.12
N GLY A 153 18.12 18.73 3.09
CA GLY A 153 17.52 17.40 3.06
C GLY A 153 16.54 17.12 4.20
N PHE A 154 16.73 17.73 5.37
CA PHE A 154 15.81 17.62 6.49
C PHE A 154 14.79 18.77 6.51
N PHE A 155 15.28 20.01 6.51
CA PHE A 155 14.44 21.18 6.80
C PHE A 155 13.42 21.48 5.70
N ILE A 156 13.79 21.32 4.42
CA ILE A 156 12.86 21.58 3.31
C ILE A 156 11.68 20.58 3.36
N PRO A 157 11.90 19.25 3.37
CA PRO A 157 10.79 18.30 3.50
C PRO A 157 10.01 18.47 4.81
N TYR A 158 10.68 18.77 5.94
CA TYR A 158 10.00 19.00 7.23
C TYR A 158 8.96 20.13 7.13
N LEU A 159 9.36 21.27 6.56
CA LEU A 159 8.50 22.45 6.42
C LEU A 159 7.40 22.25 5.38
N LEU A 160 7.70 21.60 4.25
CA LEU A 160 6.72 21.37 3.18
C LEU A 160 5.66 20.33 3.55
N THR A 161 5.97 19.41 4.48
CA THR A 161 5.07 18.29 4.82
C THR A 161 4.37 18.40 6.17
N LYS A 162 4.70 19.40 7.00
CA LYS A 162 4.16 19.53 8.37
C LYS A 162 2.62 19.53 8.42
N ASP A 163 1.98 20.13 7.42
CA ASP A 163 0.52 20.28 7.32
C ASP A 163 -0.05 19.55 6.08
N ARG A 164 0.68 18.59 5.51
CA ARG A 164 0.26 17.81 4.33
C ARG A 164 0.24 16.31 4.60
N PRO A 165 -0.67 15.54 3.98
CA PRO A 165 -0.66 14.09 4.12
C PRO A 165 0.62 13.52 3.51
N VAL A 166 1.26 12.62 4.24
CA VAL A 166 2.38 11.80 3.83
C VAL A 166 2.08 10.36 4.23
N SER A 167 1.34 9.65 3.37
CA SER A 167 1.11 8.22 3.54
C SER A 167 2.40 7.42 3.33
N ASN A 168 2.41 6.13 3.72
CA ASN A 168 3.55 5.27 3.40
C ASN A 168 3.77 5.10 1.89
N ALA A 169 2.71 5.14 1.08
CA ALA A 169 2.82 5.09 -0.38
C ALA A 169 3.46 6.36 -0.94
N ALA A 170 3.09 7.53 -0.40
CA ALA A 170 3.70 8.81 -0.77
C ALA A 170 5.19 8.85 -0.42
N PHE A 171 5.55 8.38 0.77
CA PHE A 171 6.96 8.16 1.11
C PHE A 171 7.65 7.20 0.13
N HIS A 172 7.04 6.04 -0.16
CA HIS A 172 7.66 5.01 -0.98
C HIS A 172 7.95 5.49 -2.41
N LEU A 173 6.96 6.06 -3.11
CA LEU A 173 7.19 6.59 -4.46
C LEU A 173 8.09 7.82 -4.47
N ALA A 174 8.06 8.67 -3.44
CA ALA A 174 9.01 9.77 -3.34
C ALA A 174 10.45 9.28 -3.19
N ASN A 175 10.67 8.28 -2.34
CA ASN A 175 11.99 7.69 -2.17
C ASN A 175 12.45 6.90 -3.41
N TYR A 176 11.54 6.18 -4.05
CA TYR A 176 11.79 5.51 -5.32
C TYR A 176 12.23 6.54 -6.38
N GLY A 177 11.41 7.56 -6.64
CA GLY A 177 11.72 8.60 -7.61
C GLY A 177 12.98 9.37 -7.27
N ALA A 178 13.25 9.64 -5.99
CA ALA A 178 14.50 10.29 -5.61
C ALA A 178 15.72 9.39 -5.91
N THR A 179 15.70 8.14 -5.48
CA THR A 179 16.85 7.24 -5.69
C THR A 179 17.05 6.87 -7.16
N ARG A 180 15.98 6.60 -7.91
CA ARG A 180 16.06 6.24 -9.34
C ARG A 180 16.26 7.46 -10.23
N GLY A 181 15.74 8.62 -9.83
CA GLY A 181 15.97 9.89 -10.51
C GLY A 181 17.46 10.29 -10.53
N ILE A 182 18.28 9.79 -9.60
CA ILE A 182 19.75 9.90 -9.73
C ILE A 182 20.22 9.19 -11.00
N VAL A 183 19.85 7.92 -11.14
CA VAL A 183 20.22 7.08 -12.28
C VAL A 183 19.63 7.64 -13.58
N HIS A 184 18.34 7.97 -13.58
CA HIS A 184 17.68 8.58 -14.74
C HIS A 184 18.34 9.90 -15.13
N GLY A 185 18.65 10.76 -14.17
CA GLY A 185 19.30 12.05 -14.44
C GLY A 185 20.73 11.91 -14.94
N MET A 186 21.44 10.82 -14.63
CA MET A 186 22.73 10.52 -15.27
C MET A 186 22.58 10.20 -16.76
N PHE A 187 21.52 9.47 -17.14
CA PHE A 187 21.26 9.10 -18.52
C PHE A 187 20.56 10.20 -19.32
N LEU A 188 19.80 11.08 -18.67
CA LEU A 188 19.00 12.12 -19.33
C LEU A 188 19.80 13.03 -20.28
N PRO A 189 20.93 13.63 -19.88
CA PRO A 189 21.66 14.51 -20.78
C PRO A 189 22.35 13.74 -21.92
N LEU A 190 22.69 12.47 -21.68
CA LEU A 190 23.30 11.60 -22.69
C LEU A 190 22.35 11.24 -23.84
N VAL A 191 21.03 11.36 -23.63
CA VAL A 191 20.05 11.28 -24.72
C VAL A 191 20.24 12.40 -25.75
N PHE A 192 20.63 13.60 -25.30
CA PHE A 192 20.72 14.78 -26.14
C PHE A 192 22.12 15.02 -26.69
N ASP A 193 23.16 14.67 -25.94
CA ASP A 193 24.56 14.86 -26.34
C ASP A 193 25.47 13.78 -25.73
N HIS A 194 26.31 13.18 -26.56
CA HIS A 194 27.25 12.11 -26.17
C HIS A 194 28.53 12.65 -25.52
N HIS A 195 28.81 13.94 -25.64
CA HIS A 195 30.02 14.59 -25.13
C HIS A 195 29.74 15.44 -23.89
N VAL A 196 28.65 15.14 -23.18
CA VAL A 196 28.27 15.85 -21.96
C VAL A 196 29.34 15.68 -20.90
N LYS A 197 29.78 16.79 -20.32
CA LYS A 197 30.73 16.82 -19.22
C LYS A 197 30.18 16.08 -17.98
N GLY A 198 31.05 15.41 -17.23
CA GLY A 198 30.67 14.66 -16.03
C GLY A 198 29.93 15.52 -14.99
N GLU A 199 30.30 16.78 -14.86
CA GLU A 199 29.67 17.75 -13.96
C GLU A 199 28.21 18.02 -14.35
N THR A 200 27.91 18.05 -15.65
CA THR A 200 26.53 18.21 -16.16
C THR A 200 25.70 16.95 -15.91
N VAL A 201 26.30 15.76 -16.08
CA VAL A 201 25.68 14.47 -15.72
C VAL A 201 25.33 14.45 -14.23
N LEU A 202 26.26 14.87 -13.37
CA LEU A 202 26.07 14.95 -11.92
C LEU A 202 25.04 16.02 -11.51
N LEU A 203 25.00 17.17 -12.17
CA LEU A 203 23.98 18.17 -11.90
C LEU A 203 22.58 17.66 -12.29
N SER A 204 22.49 17.01 -13.46
CA SER A 204 21.26 16.41 -13.95
C SER A 204 20.76 15.29 -13.06
N SER A 205 21.66 14.47 -12.49
CA SER A 205 21.29 13.41 -11.53
C SER A 205 20.65 13.98 -10.26
N VAL A 206 21.18 15.08 -9.70
CA VAL A 206 20.59 15.75 -8.53
C VAL A 206 19.24 16.37 -8.89
N ALA A 207 19.16 17.09 -10.01
CA ALA A 207 17.92 17.75 -10.43
C ALA A 207 16.80 16.73 -10.67
N THR A 208 17.09 15.67 -11.43
CA THR A 208 16.13 14.61 -11.76
C THR A 208 15.72 13.83 -10.53
N SER A 209 16.66 13.53 -9.61
CA SER A 209 16.37 12.94 -8.30
C SER A 209 15.34 13.75 -7.50
N VAL A 210 15.53 15.06 -7.37
CA VAL A 210 14.56 15.91 -6.66
C VAL A 210 13.22 15.94 -7.39
N LEU A 211 13.23 16.13 -8.71
CA LEU A 211 12.00 16.24 -9.51
C LEU A 211 11.17 14.95 -9.48
N GLU A 212 11.80 13.79 -9.66
CA GLU A 212 11.13 12.50 -9.62
C GLU A 212 10.66 12.13 -8.21
N GLY A 213 11.40 12.51 -7.17
CA GLY A 213 10.93 12.35 -5.80
C GLY A 213 9.67 13.16 -5.50
N VAL A 214 9.62 14.41 -5.98
CA VAL A 214 8.41 15.26 -5.88
C VAL A 214 7.25 14.70 -6.73
N ALA A 215 7.54 14.23 -7.94
CA ALA A 215 6.55 13.61 -8.82
C ALA A 215 5.95 12.36 -8.18
N GLY A 216 6.80 11.48 -7.62
CA GLY A 216 6.37 10.27 -6.91
C GLY A 216 5.49 10.57 -5.70
N TYR A 217 5.86 11.56 -4.87
CA TYR A 217 5.01 12.04 -3.77
C TYR A 217 3.64 12.53 -4.28
N THR A 218 3.65 13.32 -5.34
CA THR A 218 2.44 13.95 -5.90
C THR A 218 1.50 12.92 -6.50
N VAL A 219 2.01 11.97 -7.27
CA VAL A 219 1.24 10.86 -7.86
C VAL A 219 0.60 10.01 -6.75
N ALA A 220 1.39 9.57 -5.77
CA ALA A 220 0.86 8.78 -4.66
C ALA A 220 -0.25 9.49 -3.88
N THR A 221 -0.09 10.79 -3.64
CA THR A 221 -1.03 11.60 -2.86
C THR A 221 -2.31 11.87 -3.64
N ASN A 222 -2.20 12.29 -4.91
CA ASN A 222 -3.34 12.65 -5.75
C ASN A 222 -4.23 11.45 -6.06
N TYR A 223 -3.63 10.27 -6.29
CA TYR A 223 -4.36 9.03 -6.55
C TYR A 223 -4.65 8.21 -5.30
N GLN A 224 -4.26 8.70 -4.10
CA GLN A 224 -4.45 8.02 -2.82
C GLN A 224 -4.00 6.54 -2.85
N LEU A 225 -2.82 6.30 -3.43
CA LEU A 225 -2.38 4.94 -3.72
C LEU A 225 -2.17 4.13 -2.44
N PRO A 226 -2.57 2.85 -2.43
CA PRO A 226 -2.14 1.93 -1.39
C PRO A 226 -0.64 1.64 -1.55
N LEU A 227 0.02 1.31 -0.44
CA LEU A 227 1.46 1.05 -0.43
C LEU A 227 1.86 -0.11 -1.35
N SER A 228 1.03 -1.14 -1.49
CA SER A 228 1.33 -2.27 -2.38
C SER A 228 1.30 -1.88 -3.86
N THR A 229 0.41 -0.97 -4.27
CA THR A 229 0.42 -0.41 -5.63
C THR A 229 1.69 0.39 -5.88
N ALA A 230 2.09 1.25 -4.93
CA ALA A 230 3.34 1.99 -5.02
C ALA A 230 4.56 1.05 -5.16
N GLU A 231 4.64 -0.02 -4.37
CA GLU A 231 5.71 -1.03 -4.47
C GLU A 231 5.70 -1.75 -5.82
N THR A 232 4.54 -2.13 -6.33
CA THR A 232 4.41 -2.82 -7.63
C THR A 232 4.80 -1.90 -8.80
N ILE A 233 4.45 -0.61 -8.74
CA ILE A 233 4.89 0.39 -9.72
C ILE A 233 6.42 0.50 -9.72
N SER A 234 7.03 0.64 -8.54
CA SER A 234 8.49 0.72 -8.38
C SER A 234 9.21 -0.50 -8.96
N VAL A 235 8.71 -1.72 -8.68
CA VAL A 235 9.22 -2.97 -9.28
C VAL A 235 9.13 -2.91 -10.79
N GLY A 236 7.98 -2.48 -11.33
CA GLY A 236 7.80 -2.26 -12.76
C GLY A 236 8.86 -1.34 -13.35
N GLY A 237 9.11 -0.18 -12.73
CA GLY A 237 10.12 0.78 -13.19
C GLY A 237 11.55 0.21 -13.19
N ASP A 238 11.95 -0.50 -12.13
CA ASP A 238 13.30 -1.08 -12.03
C ASP A 238 13.53 -2.15 -13.12
N PHE A 239 12.57 -3.07 -13.31
CA PHE A 239 12.69 -4.06 -14.40
C PHE A 239 12.51 -3.45 -15.78
N GLY A 240 11.71 -2.40 -15.90
CA GLY A 240 11.60 -1.61 -17.12
C GLY A 240 12.96 -1.05 -17.53
N ALA A 241 13.69 -0.42 -16.61
CA ALA A 241 15.02 0.11 -16.86
C ALA A 241 16.01 -0.99 -17.29
N LEU A 242 16.01 -2.14 -16.60
CA LEU A 242 16.86 -3.30 -16.93
C LEU A 242 16.51 -3.91 -18.30
N LEU A 243 15.22 -4.02 -18.62
CA LEU A 243 14.76 -4.47 -19.94
C LEU A 243 15.17 -3.48 -21.03
N GLY A 244 15.07 -2.17 -20.77
CA GLY A 244 15.54 -1.12 -21.65
C GLY A 244 17.05 -1.19 -21.91
N MET A 245 17.84 -1.44 -20.86
CA MET A 245 19.28 -1.68 -20.98
C MET A 245 19.59 -2.92 -21.85
N ASN A 246 18.96 -4.05 -21.55
CA ASN A 246 19.19 -5.29 -22.31
C ASN A 246 18.71 -5.16 -23.77
N PHE A 247 17.62 -4.42 -24.00
CA PHE A 247 17.16 -4.09 -25.34
C PHE A 247 18.21 -3.25 -26.09
N ALA A 248 18.78 -2.22 -25.46
CA ALA A 248 19.84 -1.42 -26.08
C ALA A 248 21.05 -2.27 -26.47
N VAL A 249 21.52 -3.16 -25.59
CA VAL A 249 22.65 -4.05 -25.90
C VAL A 249 22.30 -4.96 -27.08
N THR A 250 21.14 -5.62 -27.03
CA THR A 250 20.70 -6.56 -28.08
C THR A 250 20.52 -5.87 -29.43
N ALA A 251 19.94 -4.67 -29.45
CA ALA A 251 19.70 -3.86 -30.64
C ALA A 251 20.96 -3.16 -31.17
N GLY A 252 22.07 -3.17 -30.41
CA GLY A 252 23.29 -2.42 -30.74
C GLY A 252 23.18 -0.92 -30.48
N PHE A 253 22.15 -0.46 -29.76
CA PHE A 253 22.02 0.93 -29.33
C PHE A 253 22.92 1.26 -28.15
N PHE A 254 23.43 0.26 -27.42
CA PHE A 254 24.27 0.52 -26.24
C PHE A 254 25.67 1.06 -26.59
N ASP A 255 26.14 0.81 -27.81
CA ASP A 255 27.41 1.38 -28.32
C ASP A 255 27.29 2.90 -28.56
N ASP A 256 26.05 3.38 -28.67
CA ASP A 256 25.70 4.79 -28.81
C ASP A 256 25.15 5.33 -27.48
N ALA A 257 25.83 6.30 -26.87
CA ALA A 257 25.44 6.75 -25.52
C ALA A 257 23.99 7.31 -25.47
N SER A 258 23.48 7.89 -26.55
CA SER A 258 22.09 8.37 -26.65
C SER A 258 21.12 7.22 -26.79
N GLY A 259 21.34 6.30 -27.73
CA GLY A 259 20.52 5.11 -27.91
C GLY A 259 20.41 4.26 -26.65
N GLY A 260 21.52 4.01 -25.97
CA GLY A 260 21.57 3.28 -24.70
C GLY A 260 20.79 4.00 -23.59
N SER A 261 21.07 5.29 -23.39
CA SER A 261 20.40 6.11 -22.38
C SER A 261 18.90 6.24 -22.61
N ALA A 262 18.49 6.49 -23.86
CA ALA A 262 17.09 6.62 -24.26
C ALA A 262 16.35 5.31 -24.02
N SER A 263 16.96 4.17 -24.34
CA SER A 263 16.35 2.85 -24.11
C SER A 263 16.16 2.56 -22.63
N ILE A 264 17.13 2.89 -21.77
CA ILE A 264 17.02 2.72 -20.31
C ILE A 264 15.88 3.58 -19.76
N LEU A 265 15.83 4.87 -20.11
CA LEU A 265 14.80 5.81 -19.65
C LEU A 265 13.40 5.42 -20.16
N ALA A 266 13.28 5.08 -21.44
CA ALA A 266 12.03 4.61 -22.03
C ALA A 266 11.58 3.29 -21.38
N GLY A 267 12.51 2.37 -21.16
CA GLY A 267 12.26 1.12 -20.44
C GLY A 267 11.70 1.37 -19.04
N SER A 268 12.34 2.25 -18.26
CA SER A 268 11.88 2.63 -16.92
C SER A 268 10.46 3.22 -16.95
N ALA A 269 10.21 4.18 -17.85
CA ALA A 269 8.89 4.79 -18.00
C ALA A 269 7.79 3.77 -18.38
N LEU A 270 8.07 2.89 -19.35
CA LEU A 270 7.18 1.81 -19.74
C LEU A 270 6.98 0.80 -18.61
N GLY A 271 8.02 0.53 -17.83
CA GLY A 271 7.99 -0.31 -16.65
C GLY A 271 7.08 0.23 -15.55
N LEU A 272 7.20 1.52 -15.22
CA LEU A 272 6.32 2.20 -14.27
C LEU A 272 4.86 2.14 -14.73
N ALA A 273 4.60 2.41 -16.01
CA ALA A 273 3.27 2.31 -16.60
C ALA A 273 2.74 0.86 -16.59
N GLY A 274 3.61 -0.13 -16.83
CA GLY A 274 3.29 -1.56 -16.75
C GLY A 274 2.94 -1.99 -15.32
N GLY A 275 3.73 -1.57 -14.33
CA GLY A 275 3.45 -1.82 -12.91
C GLY A 275 2.12 -1.19 -12.47
N TRP A 276 1.85 0.05 -12.90
CA TRP A 276 0.54 0.67 -12.70
C TRP A 276 -0.58 -0.17 -13.33
N TYR A 277 -0.45 -0.53 -14.61
CA TYR A 277 -1.44 -1.30 -15.35
C TYR A 277 -1.74 -2.65 -14.67
N LEU A 278 -0.73 -3.38 -14.20
CA LEU A 278 -0.90 -4.65 -13.48
C LEU A 278 -1.78 -4.49 -12.24
N THR A 279 -1.56 -3.43 -11.46
CA THR A 279 -2.33 -3.18 -10.23
C THR A 279 -3.78 -2.77 -10.48
N THR A 280 -4.12 -2.30 -11.69
CA THR A 280 -5.52 -2.05 -12.08
C THR A 280 -6.26 -3.33 -12.49
N ARG A 281 -5.54 -4.39 -12.87
CA ARG A 281 -6.11 -5.66 -13.37
C ARG A 281 -6.24 -6.72 -12.28
N GLN A 282 -5.37 -6.68 -11.29
CA GLN A 282 -5.34 -7.61 -10.19
C GLN A 282 -4.90 -6.90 -8.91
N HIS A 283 -5.45 -7.34 -7.78
CA HIS A 283 -4.95 -6.91 -6.48
C HIS A 283 -3.56 -7.50 -6.22
N TYR A 284 -2.62 -6.63 -5.88
CA TYR A 284 -1.30 -7.01 -5.38
C TYR A 284 -1.18 -6.54 -3.94
N SER A 285 -0.76 -7.46 -3.08
CA SER A 285 -0.29 -7.14 -1.74
C SER A 285 1.17 -6.69 -1.76
N ARG A 286 1.67 -6.28 -0.60
CA ARG A 286 3.09 -5.91 -0.46
C ARG A 286 4.04 -7.10 -0.60
N GLY A 287 3.62 -8.29 -0.12
CA GLY A 287 4.41 -9.50 -0.28
C GLY A 287 4.39 -9.99 -1.72
N ASP A 288 3.29 -9.77 -2.44
CA ASP A 288 3.16 -10.14 -3.85
C ASP A 288 4.16 -9.36 -4.72
N ALA A 289 4.34 -8.06 -4.47
CA ALA A 289 5.33 -7.24 -5.18
C ALA A 289 6.76 -7.80 -5.03
N ARG A 290 7.13 -8.29 -3.83
CA ARG A 290 8.44 -8.92 -3.58
C ARG A 290 8.60 -10.27 -4.27
N VAL A 291 7.55 -11.09 -4.26
CA VAL A 291 7.58 -12.37 -4.98
C VAL A 291 7.72 -12.12 -6.50
N LEU A 292 7.02 -11.11 -7.02
CA LEU A 292 7.14 -10.70 -8.43
C LEU A 292 8.57 -10.27 -8.76
N GLU A 293 9.17 -9.42 -7.92
CA GLU A 293 10.56 -8.98 -8.03
C GLU A 293 11.54 -10.16 -8.02
N SER A 294 11.43 -11.06 -7.03
CA SER A 294 12.21 -12.30 -6.95
C SER A 294 12.12 -13.15 -8.22
N THR A 295 10.91 -13.40 -8.73
CA THR A 295 10.75 -14.20 -9.95
C THR A 295 11.36 -13.53 -11.18
N ALA A 296 11.36 -12.20 -11.24
CA ALA A 296 11.96 -11.45 -12.32
C ALA A 296 13.50 -11.46 -12.24
N LEU A 297 14.08 -11.30 -11.04
CA LEU A 297 15.52 -11.46 -10.82
C LEU A 297 15.99 -12.88 -11.17
N LEU A 298 15.31 -13.90 -10.64
CA LEU A 298 15.64 -15.29 -10.92
C LEU A 298 15.48 -15.61 -12.41
N GLY A 299 14.43 -15.08 -13.03
CA GLY A 299 14.19 -15.16 -14.46
C GLY A 299 15.32 -14.51 -15.27
N ALA A 300 15.83 -13.35 -14.86
CA ALA A 300 16.97 -12.69 -15.50
C ALA A 300 18.28 -13.50 -15.32
N TYR A 301 18.46 -14.09 -14.14
CA TYR A 301 19.72 -14.70 -13.70
C TYR A 301 19.95 -16.11 -14.24
N LEU A 302 18.91 -16.95 -14.28
CA LEU A 302 19.03 -18.34 -14.73
C LEU A 302 19.53 -18.48 -16.18
N PRO A 303 19.00 -17.73 -17.17
CA PRO A 303 19.50 -17.78 -18.54
C PRO A 303 20.93 -17.28 -18.68
N LEU A 304 21.37 -16.32 -17.85
CA LEU A 304 22.78 -15.88 -17.85
C LEU A 304 23.71 -17.04 -17.50
N ALA A 305 23.36 -17.83 -16.46
CA ALA A 305 24.12 -19.03 -16.11
C ALA A 305 24.11 -20.08 -17.23
N ILE A 306 22.97 -20.28 -17.90
CA ILE A 306 22.87 -21.23 -19.03
C ILE A 306 23.74 -20.78 -20.20
N VAL A 307 23.71 -19.49 -20.56
CA VAL A 307 24.53 -18.94 -21.65
C VAL A 307 26.02 -19.09 -21.33
N ASP A 308 26.43 -18.84 -20.09
CA ASP A 308 27.83 -18.96 -19.67
C ASP A 308 28.37 -20.41 -19.82
N LEU A 309 27.52 -21.42 -19.60
CA LEU A 309 27.85 -22.82 -19.85
C LEU A 309 28.14 -23.13 -21.34
N THR A 310 27.59 -22.36 -22.26
CA THR A 310 27.84 -22.53 -23.72
C THR A 310 29.16 -21.93 -24.18
N ASN A 311 29.93 -21.28 -23.30
CA ASN A 311 31.13 -20.50 -23.63
C ASN A 311 30.88 -19.30 -24.56
N SER A 312 29.64 -18.82 -24.67
CA SER A 312 29.38 -17.56 -25.38
C SER A 312 30.10 -16.42 -24.67
N LYS A 313 30.75 -15.55 -25.45
CA LYS A 313 31.35 -14.29 -24.97
C LYS A 313 30.62 -13.07 -25.51
N ASP A 314 29.56 -13.30 -26.27
CA ASP A 314 28.81 -12.23 -26.94
C ASP A 314 27.82 -11.59 -25.96
N SER A 315 28.04 -10.30 -25.66
CA SER A 315 27.20 -9.52 -24.76
C SER A 315 25.74 -9.45 -25.24
N LYS A 316 25.50 -9.49 -26.55
CA LYS A 316 24.14 -9.50 -27.12
C LYS A 316 23.41 -10.78 -26.75
N THR A 317 24.08 -11.92 -26.80
CA THR A 317 23.52 -13.21 -26.37
C THR A 317 23.15 -13.19 -24.88
N PHE A 318 24.01 -12.67 -24.00
CA PHE A 318 23.69 -12.54 -22.57
C PHE A 318 22.52 -11.58 -22.31
N ALA A 319 22.51 -10.42 -22.97
CA ALA A 319 21.45 -9.42 -22.83
C ALA A 319 20.10 -9.96 -23.33
N ALA A 320 20.08 -10.62 -24.49
CA ALA A 320 18.87 -11.23 -25.05
C ALA A 320 18.34 -12.35 -24.15
N ALA A 321 19.22 -13.21 -23.64
CA ALA A 321 18.84 -14.29 -22.72
C ALA A 321 18.29 -13.75 -21.40
N SER A 322 18.95 -12.76 -20.81
CA SER A 322 18.49 -12.09 -19.58
C SER A 322 17.16 -11.39 -19.80
N MET A 323 16.99 -10.66 -20.90
CA MET A 323 15.73 -9.98 -21.26
C MET A 323 14.57 -10.98 -21.38
N ALA A 324 14.75 -12.05 -22.15
CA ALA A 324 13.74 -13.10 -22.30
C ALA A 324 13.42 -13.76 -20.94
N GLY A 325 14.47 -14.03 -20.16
CA GLY A 325 14.39 -14.55 -18.81
C GLY A 325 13.55 -13.69 -17.87
N THR A 326 13.85 -12.39 -17.79
CA THR A 326 13.11 -11.42 -16.98
C THR A 326 11.64 -11.38 -17.35
N LEU A 327 11.31 -11.35 -18.65
CA LEU A 327 9.91 -11.35 -19.12
C LEU A 327 9.17 -12.64 -18.74
N LEU A 328 9.81 -13.79 -18.92
CA LEU A 328 9.27 -15.08 -18.49
C LEU A 328 9.12 -15.15 -16.96
N GLY A 329 10.10 -14.63 -16.22
CA GLY A 329 10.09 -14.53 -14.77
C GLY A 329 8.94 -13.67 -14.26
N LEU A 330 8.76 -12.46 -14.79
CA LEU A 330 7.63 -11.58 -14.49
C LEU A 330 6.28 -12.25 -14.82
N GLY A 331 6.17 -12.88 -15.98
CA GLY A 331 4.95 -13.58 -16.40
C GLY A 331 4.62 -14.77 -15.48
N TYR A 332 5.64 -15.56 -15.12
CA TYR A 332 5.50 -16.68 -14.18
C TYR A 332 5.17 -16.19 -12.77
N GLY A 333 5.82 -15.13 -12.29
CA GLY A 333 5.52 -14.48 -11.02
C GLY A 333 4.07 -13.98 -10.94
N HIS A 334 3.61 -13.26 -11.97
CA HIS A 334 2.21 -12.83 -12.05
C HIS A 334 1.25 -14.03 -11.98
N TYR A 335 1.54 -15.12 -12.70
CA TYR A 335 0.75 -16.34 -12.64
C TYR A 335 0.77 -16.98 -11.24
N LEU A 336 1.94 -17.06 -10.59
CA LEU A 336 2.08 -17.58 -9.24
C LEU A 336 1.28 -16.78 -8.21
N LEU A 337 1.12 -15.47 -8.41
CA LEU A 337 0.42 -14.58 -7.48
C LEU A 337 -1.10 -14.59 -7.64
N LYS A 338 -1.63 -15.21 -8.69
CA LYS A 338 -3.07 -15.30 -8.89
C LYS A 338 -3.76 -16.01 -7.71
N ASP A 339 -4.84 -15.39 -7.22
CA ASP A 339 -5.67 -15.83 -6.09
C ASP A 339 -4.89 -15.98 -4.76
N LYS A 340 -3.81 -15.21 -4.61
CA LYS A 340 -2.96 -15.19 -3.41
C LYS A 340 -2.75 -13.75 -2.94
N ASP A 341 -2.45 -13.64 -1.66
CA ASP A 341 -2.10 -12.41 -0.96
C ASP A 341 -1.01 -12.76 0.05
N PHE A 342 0.24 -12.58 -0.37
CA PHE A 342 1.39 -12.80 0.50
C PHE A 342 1.54 -11.65 1.49
N ALA A 343 1.60 -11.93 2.79
CA ALA A 343 2.01 -10.92 3.76
C ALA A 343 3.42 -10.39 3.42
N TYR A 344 3.71 -9.13 3.78
CA TYR A 344 5.01 -8.50 3.50
C TYR A 344 6.21 -9.36 3.95
N ASN A 345 6.14 -9.93 5.16
CA ASN A 345 7.21 -10.77 5.68
C ASN A 345 7.38 -12.09 4.92
N HIS A 346 6.31 -12.62 4.30
CA HIS A 346 6.44 -13.81 3.46
C HIS A 346 7.26 -13.49 2.20
N GLY A 347 6.93 -12.40 1.51
CA GLY A 347 7.67 -11.94 0.33
C GLY A 347 9.13 -11.62 0.67
N LEU A 348 9.37 -10.88 1.75
CA LEU A 348 10.72 -10.56 2.23
C LEU A 348 11.56 -11.82 2.53
N PHE A 349 10.98 -12.83 3.18
CA PHE A 349 11.71 -14.06 3.45
C PHE A 349 11.97 -14.89 2.20
N ILE A 350 11.08 -14.85 1.20
CA ILE A 350 11.30 -15.49 -0.10
C ILE A 350 12.52 -14.87 -0.79
N GLU A 351 12.56 -13.55 -0.88
CA GLU A 351 13.68 -12.78 -1.48
C GLU A 351 15.00 -13.03 -0.74
N LEU A 352 14.99 -12.94 0.60
CA LEU A 352 16.19 -13.22 1.40
C LEU A 352 16.67 -14.67 1.26
N SER A 353 15.74 -15.64 1.16
CA SER A 353 16.08 -17.05 0.98
C SER A 353 16.68 -17.32 -0.40
N GLU A 354 16.19 -16.64 -1.44
CA GLU A 354 16.78 -16.68 -2.78
C GLU A 354 18.23 -16.19 -2.76
N ILE A 355 18.47 -14.99 -2.22
CA ILE A 355 19.81 -14.39 -2.15
C ILE A 355 20.75 -15.27 -1.29
N ALA A 356 20.31 -15.68 -0.10
CA ALA A 356 21.13 -16.45 0.82
C ALA A 356 21.51 -17.83 0.26
N ALA A 357 20.57 -18.54 -0.36
CA ALA A 357 20.84 -19.84 -0.96
C ALA A 357 21.74 -19.72 -2.19
N GLY A 358 21.60 -18.64 -2.97
CA GLY A 358 22.49 -18.33 -4.09
C GLY A 358 23.94 -18.08 -3.65
N PHE A 359 24.16 -17.31 -2.58
CA PHE A 359 25.50 -17.10 -2.02
C PHE A 359 26.06 -18.36 -1.37
N LEU A 360 25.24 -19.13 -0.66
CA LEU A 360 25.67 -20.38 -0.04
C LEU A 360 26.17 -21.38 -1.11
N ALA A 361 25.40 -21.57 -2.18
CA ALA A 361 25.79 -22.46 -3.28
C ALA A 361 27.01 -21.94 -4.05
N ALA A 362 27.11 -20.63 -4.27
CA ALA A 362 28.30 -20.00 -4.85
C ALA A 362 29.56 -20.26 -4.00
N GLY A 363 29.46 -20.12 -2.67
CA GLY A 363 30.56 -20.35 -1.75
C GLY A 363 31.02 -21.81 -1.72
N PHE A 364 30.09 -22.76 -1.68
CA PHE A 364 30.44 -24.19 -1.80
C PHE A 364 31.09 -24.50 -3.14
N ALA A 365 30.55 -23.97 -4.23
CA ALA A 365 31.13 -24.15 -5.56
C ALA A 365 32.55 -23.59 -5.65
N TYR A 366 32.78 -22.41 -5.09
CA TYR A 366 34.10 -21.79 -5.03
C TYR A 366 35.09 -22.66 -4.25
N LEU A 367 34.70 -23.17 -3.08
CA LEU A 367 35.57 -24.02 -2.23
C LEU A 367 35.89 -25.38 -2.87
N LEU A 368 34.95 -25.97 -3.63
CA LEU A 368 35.13 -27.29 -4.24
C LEU A 368 35.84 -27.25 -5.59
N THR A 369 35.97 -26.07 -6.18
CA THR A 369 36.55 -25.89 -7.50
C THR A 369 38.01 -25.47 -7.39
N PRO A 370 38.96 -26.22 -7.97
CA PRO A 370 40.37 -25.84 -7.97
C PRO A 370 40.61 -24.44 -8.57
N GLU A 371 41.51 -23.67 -7.97
CA GLU A 371 41.85 -22.30 -8.41
C GLU A 371 42.32 -22.24 -9.87
N ASP A 372 43.07 -23.25 -10.31
CA ASP A 372 43.60 -23.34 -11.68
C ASP A 372 42.56 -23.81 -12.71
N SER A 373 41.30 -24.02 -12.31
CA SER A 373 40.26 -24.42 -13.25
C SER A 373 39.79 -23.22 -14.09
N GLY A 374 39.96 -23.31 -15.41
CA GLY A 374 39.43 -22.32 -16.36
C GLY A 374 37.89 -22.19 -16.36
N ASN A 375 37.18 -22.98 -15.55
CA ASN A 375 35.72 -23.00 -15.43
C ASN A 375 35.20 -22.51 -14.07
N LEU A 376 36.05 -21.99 -13.19
CA LEU A 376 35.66 -21.53 -11.85
C LEU A 376 34.45 -20.59 -11.89
N HIS A 377 34.48 -19.55 -12.75
CA HIS A 377 33.38 -18.61 -12.91
C HIS A 377 32.06 -19.30 -13.30
N LYS A 378 32.09 -20.24 -14.25
CA LYS A 378 30.88 -20.97 -14.70
C LYS A 378 30.28 -21.82 -13.61
N ILE A 379 31.13 -22.54 -12.87
CA ILE A 379 30.70 -23.44 -11.80
C ILE A 379 30.10 -22.62 -10.67
N VAL A 380 30.73 -21.50 -10.30
CA VAL A 380 30.23 -20.58 -9.26
C VAL A 380 28.91 -19.93 -9.68
N LEU A 381 28.83 -19.37 -10.90
CA LEU A 381 27.62 -18.72 -11.42
C LEU A 381 26.45 -19.69 -11.52
N THR A 382 26.68 -20.86 -12.13
CA THR A 382 25.64 -21.90 -12.28
C THR A 382 25.17 -22.43 -10.93
N SER A 383 26.10 -22.72 -10.02
CA SER A 383 25.74 -23.20 -8.68
C SER A 383 24.97 -22.15 -7.91
N SER A 384 25.34 -20.87 -8.05
CA SER A 384 24.61 -19.75 -7.44
C SER A 384 23.18 -19.65 -7.98
N ALA A 385 22.97 -19.75 -9.29
CA ALA A 385 21.64 -19.70 -9.89
C ALA A 385 20.76 -20.89 -9.45
N VAL A 386 21.34 -22.09 -9.36
CA VAL A 386 20.66 -23.28 -8.81
C VAL A 386 20.31 -23.07 -7.33
N GLY A 387 21.25 -22.58 -6.52
CA GLY A 387 21.04 -22.28 -5.11
C GLY A 387 19.91 -21.27 -4.91
N ALA A 388 19.92 -20.16 -5.66
CA ALA A 388 18.88 -19.15 -5.61
C ALA A 388 17.50 -19.72 -5.97
N THR A 389 17.41 -20.56 -7.01
CA THR A 389 16.18 -21.23 -7.42
C THR A 389 15.64 -22.15 -6.32
N ILE A 390 16.50 -22.93 -5.68
CA ILE A 390 16.14 -23.81 -4.57
C ILE A 390 15.65 -22.97 -3.38
N GLY A 391 16.39 -21.90 -3.02
CA GLY A 391 16.02 -21.00 -1.93
C GLY A 391 14.66 -20.35 -2.13
N PHE A 392 14.42 -19.78 -3.31
CA PHE A 392 13.13 -19.23 -3.70
C PHE A 392 12.03 -20.30 -3.59
N SER A 393 12.23 -21.47 -4.20
CA SER A 393 11.22 -22.53 -4.27
C SER A 393 10.83 -23.08 -2.90
N LEU A 394 11.81 -23.32 -2.02
CA LEU A 394 11.57 -23.80 -0.66
C LEU A 394 10.73 -22.81 0.13
N MET A 395 11.11 -21.53 0.10
CA MET A 395 10.44 -20.51 0.89
C MET A 395 9.07 -20.13 0.32
N TYR A 396 8.93 -20.09 -1.01
CA TYR A 396 7.64 -19.90 -1.67
C TYR A 396 6.66 -21.01 -1.28
N ASN A 397 7.09 -22.27 -1.36
CA ASN A 397 6.25 -23.42 -0.98
C ASN A 397 5.86 -23.42 0.50
N ASN A 398 6.73 -22.92 1.38
CA ASN A 398 6.45 -22.76 2.80
C ASN A 398 5.32 -21.74 3.08
N PHE A 399 5.20 -20.70 2.24
CA PHE A 399 4.22 -19.62 2.44
C PHE A 399 2.99 -19.67 1.52
N VAL A 400 3.05 -20.35 0.38
CA VAL A 400 1.99 -20.34 -0.64
C VAL A 400 0.61 -20.76 -0.08
N ASN A 401 0.58 -21.73 0.84
CA ASN A 401 -0.68 -22.19 1.45
C ASN A 401 -1.25 -21.18 2.45
N LYS A 402 -0.41 -20.35 3.07
CA LYS A 402 -0.82 -19.27 3.99
C LYS A 402 -1.27 -18.04 3.22
N ALA A 403 -0.76 -17.85 1.99
CA ALA A 403 -1.09 -16.74 1.11
C ALA A 403 -2.35 -16.97 0.27
N LYS A 404 -2.87 -18.20 0.16
CA LYS A 404 -4.13 -18.46 -0.58
C LYS A 404 -5.25 -17.61 -0.01
N LEU A 405 -5.85 -16.77 -0.86
CA LEU A 405 -7.06 -16.06 -0.49
C LEU A 405 -8.11 -17.10 -0.14
N LYS A 406 -8.65 -17.01 1.08
CA LYS A 406 -9.84 -17.79 1.44
C LYS A 406 -10.97 -17.26 0.59
N ASN A 407 -11.20 -17.90 -0.55
CA ASN A 407 -12.49 -17.83 -1.19
C ASN A 407 -13.50 -18.21 -0.12
N SER A 408 -14.41 -17.30 0.22
CA SER A 408 -15.60 -17.52 1.04
C SER A 408 -16.60 -18.43 0.30
N LYS A 409 -16.10 -19.49 -0.32
CA LYS A 409 -16.90 -20.67 -0.62
C LYS A 409 -17.00 -21.41 0.68
N ILE A 410 -18.21 -21.47 1.21
CA ILE A 410 -18.67 -22.31 2.32
C ILE A 410 -17.82 -23.58 2.37
N SER A 411 -16.93 -23.69 3.36
CA SER A 411 -16.07 -24.86 3.47
C SER A 411 -16.74 -25.84 4.43
N MET A 412 -17.21 -26.98 3.93
CA MET A 412 -17.67 -28.10 4.73
C MET A 412 -16.49 -29.02 5.01
N LYS A 413 -16.04 -29.10 6.27
CA LYS A 413 -15.11 -30.14 6.71
C LYS A 413 -15.92 -31.31 7.26
N VAL A 414 -15.88 -32.45 6.57
CA VAL A 414 -16.42 -33.71 7.07
C VAL A 414 -15.28 -34.48 7.72
N ASN A 415 -15.37 -34.71 9.03
CA ASN A 415 -14.43 -35.54 9.78
C ASN A 415 -15.09 -36.88 10.08
N PHE A 416 -14.39 -37.95 9.70
CA PHE A 416 -14.71 -39.32 10.13
C PHE A 416 -13.88 -39.66 11.36
N SER A 417 -14.54 -40.04 12.45
CA SER A 417 -13.87 -40.48 13.67
C SER A 417 -14.11 -41.98 13.85
N PRO A 418 -13.11 -42.84 13.58
CA PRO A 418 -13.26 -44.30 13.75
C PRO A 418 -13.61 -44.67 15.20
N LEU A 419 -13.26 -43.81 16.16
CA LEU A 419 -13.61 -43.94 17.57
C LEU A 419 -15.13 -43.92 17.81
N GLY A 420 -15.94 -43.42 16.88
CA GLY A 420 -17.40 -43.49 16.96
C GLY A 420 -17.97 -44.91 16.78
N LEU A 421 -17.17 -45.87 16.33
CA LEU A 421 -17.52 -47.29 16.33
C LEU A 421 -17.28 -47.96 17.69
N LEU A 422 -16.56 -47.29 18.60
CA LEU A 422 -16.20 -47.83 19.91
C LEU A 422 -17.05 -47.15 21.00
N ARG A 423 -17.69 -47.96 21.85
CA ARG A 423 -18.28 -47.45 23.10
C ARG A 423 -17.18 -47.19 24.10
N LEU A 424 -16.93 -45.92 24.38
CA LEU A 424 -15.93 -45.49 25.35
C LEU A 424 -16.62 -45.21 26.68
N LYS A 425 -16.01 -45.66 27.77
CA LYS A 425 -16.50 -45.42 29.14
C LYS A 425 -15.77 -44.19 29.70
N GLY A 426 -16.50 -43.12 29.96
CA GLY A 426 -15.93 -41.87 30.49
C GLY A 426 -15.51 -42.01 31.96
N ALA A 427 -14.70 -41.06 32.43
CA ALA A 427 -14.17 -41.03 33.80
C ALA A 427 -15.25 -41.08 34.90
N ASN A 428 -16.48 -40.67 34.59
CA ASN A 428 -17.62 -40.71 35.50
C ASN A 428 -18.46 -41.99 35.38
N GLY A 429 -17.92 -43.05 34.73
CA GLY A 429 -18.59 -44.34 34.52
C GLY A 429 -19.68 -44.33 33.44
N ARG A 430 -20.05 -43.17 32.89
CA ARG A 430 -21.04 -43.02 31.81
C ARG A 430 -20.42 -43.40 30.47
N GLU A 431 -21.14 -44.23 29.71
CA GLU A 431 -20.77 -44.55 28.34
C GLU A 431 -21.02 -43.34 27.43
N PHE A 432 -20.06 -43.01 26.58
CA PHE A 432 -20.19 -41.99 25.55
C PHE A 432 -19.65 -42.53 24.23
N THR A 433 -20.41 -42.32 23.17
CA THR A 433 -20.01 -42.64 21.79
C THR A 433 -19.78 -41.33 21.06
N PRO A 434 -18.54 -41.00 20.67
CA PRO A 434 -18.31 -39.81 19.85
C PRO A 434 -18.99 -39.99 18.49
N PRO A 435 -19.42 -38.90 17.84
CA PRO A 435 -20.09 -39.01 16.55
C PRO A 435 -19.15 -39.59 15.49
N LEU A 436 -19.62 -40.64 14.79
CA LEU A 436 -18.88 -41.30 13.71
C LEU A 436 -18.57 -40.32 12.56
N PHE A 437 -19.48 -39.38 12.33
CA PHE A 437 -19.35 -38.30 11.37
C PHE A 437 -19.62 -36.97 12.05
N SER A 438 -18.76 -35.99 11.81
CA SER A 438 -19.05 -34.59 12.13
C SER A 438 -18.79 -33.72 10.91
N ALA A 439 -19.72 -32.81 10.62
CA ALA A 439 -19.57 -31.82 9.58
C ALA A 439 -19.47 -30.43 10.23
N GLN A 440 -18.37 -29.73 9.97
CA GLN A 440 -18.21 -28.34 10.38
C GLN A 440 -18.31 -27.46 9.13
N ILE A 441 -19.39 -26.68 9.05
CA ILE A 441 -19.55 -25.65 8.02
C ILE A 441 -18.94 -24.37 8.55
N ARG A 442 -17.96 -23.82 7.83
CA ARG A 442 -17.40 -22.49 8.11
C ARG A 442 -17.84 -21.55 7.00
N PHE A 443 -18.53 -20.49 7.40
CA PHE A 443 -18.88 -19.34 6.56
C PHE A 443 -17.71 -18.39 6.47
#